data_AF-A0A7W8JX62-F1
#
_entry.id   AF-A0A7W8JX62-F1
#
_cell.length_a   1.000
_cell.length_b   1.000
_cell.length_c   1.000
_cell.angle_alpha   90.00
_cell.angle_beta   90.00
_cell.angle_gamma   90.00
#
_symmetry.space_group_name_H-M   'P 1'
#
loop_
_entity.id
_entity.type
_entity.pdbx_description
1 polymer ?
#
loop_
_entity_poly.entity_id
_entity_poly.type
_entity_poly.pdbx_seq_one_letter_code
_entity_poly.pdbx_strand_id
1 'polypeptide(L)'
;MDSAVHMATMTAGLHQLPVKMLGDLISPRALERILQDAATSRGVTPGGMDPQTLEDILKREVFKRLQLSVPAPLAKRRVSEVLTELSRSTQERAPLNDAALDGLEEHARRFTLYFDWPETQRLRGVLGVARQEQEAGRDIAALVQEGRDLTAQMDRRLQEGLVVQAQDLAELRAIFTRVQGLGSREVRRLDTLIAQIDEAQTQGTLVPSEVDRARALTYTLRKLLESSVVQGLGGGDSAEGAQARVLELEREHALQTISAAEQEFAALLLVRPELREQLETLRGDSAQRPLTAQALESWTGTLRAVLAEVLNEQRAELSSLERDLSGQPAGAGVRVSLDAARHLLDGGTLATDELRALGTARGALQASPDGAGLSGEAGLHAGRELLDIERTARDLPGAAAELAPLLAAAQTALAQGRPVDLDALWGVLERHMGAAAQERESFDDRADRIVAEYDAVRGLAGETTQRLGRLADTLRAQRRLGPMSATARARYAQTLNDAETLLAEAQAEYRAAQEVTATFGNDALSGLLGVFEFGALEEEEPTPAAEVWTLQGCMLLSGPKDEITVPLTNLITLAEDMSVTELTMHSAGYHWKAQQDAQGLWQVTRTRR
;
A
#
# COMPACT_ATOMS: atom_id res chain seq x y z
N MET A 1 11.80 -7.41 -36.22
CA MET A 1 13.09 -6.71 -36.04
C MET A 1 12.95 -5.19 -36.13
N ASP A 2 11.92 -4.64 -36.79
CA ASP A 2 11.70 -3.18 -36.87
C ASP A 2 11.18 -2.52 -35.58
N SER A 3 10.52 -3.24 -34.68
CA SER A 3 10.07 -2.65 -33.39
C SER A 3 11.20 -2.46 -32.37
N ALA A 4 12.28 -3.24 -32.46
CA ALA A 4 13.44 -3.12 -31.56
C ALA A 4 14.34 -1.92 -31.93
N VAL A 5 14.38 -1.55 -33.22
CA VAL A 5 15.12 -0.38 -33.70
C VAL A 5 14.40 0.92 -33.36
N HIS A 6 13.06 0.92 -33.30
CA HIS A 6 12.28 2.07 -32.85
C HIS A 6 12.31 2.30 -31.33
N MET A 7 12.37 1.24 -30.51
CA MET A 7 12.59 1.39 -29.06
C MET A 7 14.02 1.84 -28.72
N ALA A 8 15.05 1.38 -29.45
CA ALA A 8 16.43 1.77 -29.21
C ALA A 8 16.73 3.25 -29.55
N THR A 9 15.88 3.90 -30.35
CA THR A 9 16.00 5.33 -30.67
C THR A 9 15.32 6.26 -29.65
N MET A 10 14.44 5.77 -28.78
CA MET A 10 13.70 6.62 -27.84
C MET A 10 14.48 7.00 -26.58
N THR A 11 15.58 6.31 -26.29
CA THR A 11 16.44 6.52 -25.10
C THR A 11 17.83 7.07 -25.45
N ALA A 12 18.01 7.72 -26.61
CA ALA A 12 19.21 8.52 -26.84
C ALA A 12 19.12 9.82 -26.02
N GLY A 13 20.00 9.98 -25.04
CA GLY A 13 20.13 11.25 -24.31
C GLY A 13 20.37 12.40 -25.27
N LEU A 14 19.85 13.61 -24.98
CA LEU A 14 19.91 14.78 -25.88
C LEU A 14 21.33 15.07 -26.39
N HIS A 15 22.35 14.75 -25.60
CA HIS A 15 23.78 14.88 -25.95
C HIS A 15 24.29 13.91 -27.02
N GLN A 16 23.60 12.79 -27.28
CA GLN A 16 23.97 11.81 -28.32
C GLN A 16 23.52 12.25 -29.72
N LEU A 17 22.50 13.09 -29.81
CA LEU A 17 21.96 13.58 -31.08
C LEU A 17 23.00 14.41 -31.87
N PRO A 18 23.74 15.35 -31.26
CA PRO A 18 24.87 16.01 -31.92
C PRO A 18 25.99 15.06 -32.32
N VAL A 19 26.31 14.06 -31.50
CA VAL A 19 27.36 13.06 -31.79
C VAL A 19 27.02 12.25 -33.04
N LYS A 20 25.75 11.86 -33.16
CA LYS A 20 25.23 11.13 -34.32
C LYS A 20 25.19 11.99 -35.59
N MET A 21 24.79 13.26 -35.49
CA MET A 21 24.60 14.14 -36.65
C MET A 21 25.87 14.83 -37.15
N LEU A 22 26.90 14.96 -36.31
CA LEU A 22 28.19 15.59 -36.68
C LEU A 22 29.33 14.57 -36.80
N GLY A 23 29.05 13.28 -36.60
CA GLY A 23 30.02 12.20 -36.68
C GLY A 23 30.68 12.00 -38.06
N ASP A 24 30.10 12.60 -39.11
CA ASP A 24 30.64 12.66 -40.47
C ASP A 24 31.75 13.72 -40.64
N LEU A 25 31.76 14.76 -39.80
CA LEU A 25 32.68 15.91 -39.91
C LEU A 25 33.71 16.00 -38.78
N ILE A 26 33.42 15.39 -37.64
CA ILE A 26 34.31 15.28 -36.48
C ILE A 26 34.21 13.86 -35.94
N SER A 27 35.34 13.25 -35.57
CA SER A 27 35.33 11.91 -34.99
C SER A 27 34.42 11.86 -33.74
N PRO A 28 33.51 10.87 -33.61
CA PRO A 28 32.54 10.79 -32.50
C PRO A 28 33.20 10.91 -31.12
N ARG A 29 34.33 10.21 -30.91
CA ARG A 29 35.10 10.26 -29.66
C ARG A 29 35.65 11.65 -29.32
N ALA A 30 36.02 12.45 -30.31
CA ALA A 30 36.50 13.81 -30.07
C ALA A 30 35.35 14.77 -29.74
N LEU A 31 34.18 14.56 -30.36
CA LEU A 31 32.99 15.35 -30.09
C LEU A 31 32.43 15.01 -28.70
N GLU A 32 32.35 13.73 -28.34
CA GLU A 32 32.02 13.28 -26.98
C GLU A 32 32.97 13.89 -25.94
N ARG A 33 34.27 13.91 -26.21
CA ARG A 33 35.24 14.52 -25.28
C ARG A 33 35.03 16.03 -25.14
N ILE A 34 34.70 16.74 -26.22
CA ILE A 34 34.41 18.19 -26.15
C ILE A 34 33.13 18.46 -25.37
N LEU A 35 32.08 17.66 -25.61
CA LEU A 35 30.83 17.75 -24.86
C LEU A 35 31.06 17.44 -23.38
N GLN A 36 31.85 16.42 -23.08
CA GLN A 36 32.25 16.06 -21.71
C GLN A 36 33.05 17.19 -21.04
N ASP A 37 34.10 17.70 -21.69
CA ASP A 37 34.95 18.76 -21.14
C ASP A 37 34.14 20.05 -20.92
N ALA A 38 33.24 20.39 -21.86
CA ALA A 38 32.39 21.58 -21.78
C ALA A 38 31.28 21.44 -20.73
N ALA A 39 30.71 20.24 -20.56
CA ALA A 39 29.74 19.94 -19.50
C ALA A 39 30.41 20.00 -18.12
N THR A 40 31.59 19.38 -17.98
CA THR A 40 32.36 19.38 -16.73
C THR A 40 32.76 20.80 -16.32
N SER A 41 33.16 21.65 -17.28
CA SER A 41 33.46 23.07 -17.00
C SER A 41 32.27 23.89 -16.50
N ARG A 42 31.04 23.41 -16.74
CA ARG A 42 29.79 24.02 -16.31
C ARG A 42 29.19 23.32 -15.09
N GLY A 43 29.88 22.33 -14.52
CA GLY A 43 29.43 21.56 -13.37
C GLY A 43 28.31 20.55 -13.67
N VAL A 44 28.09 20.21 -14.95
CA VAL A 44 27.01 19.30 -15.38
C VAL A 44 27.59 18.03 -15.98
N THR A 45 26.92 16.89 -15.81
CA THR A 45 27.27 15.64 -16.50
C THR A 45 26.69 15.64 -17.93
N PRO A 46 27.28 14.91 -18.90
CA PRO A 46 26.77 14.89 -20.27
C PRO A 46 25.33 14.39 -20.39
N GLY A 47 24.95 13.46 -19.50
CA GLY A 47 23.58 12.96 -19.39
C GLY A 47 22.57 13.99 -18.87
N GLY A 48 23.02 14.93 -18.04
CA GLY A 48 22.19 15.98 -17.43
C GLY A 48 22.21 17.34 -18.15
N MET A 49 22.80 17.42 -19.35
CA MET A 49 22.83 18.68 -20.11
C MET A 49 21.43 19.07 -20.60
N ASP A 50 20.97 20.26 -20.23
CA ASP A 50 19.71 20.82 -20.73
C ASP A 50 19.84 21.27 -22.22
N PRO A 51 18.72 21.44 -22.94
CA PRO A 51 18.75 21.82 -24.35
C PRO A 51 19.43 23.17 -24.61
N GLN A 52 19.34 24.11 -23.66
CA GLN A 52 19.90 25.46 -23.80
C GLN A 52 21.43 25.45 -23.62
N THR A 53 21.93 24.69 -22.64
CA THR A 53 23.34 24.46 -22.37
C THR A 53 23.96 23.68 -23.51
N LEU A 54 23.26 22.67 -24.04
CA LEU A 54 23.69 21.94 -25.22
C LEU A 54 23.74 22.85 -26.46
N GLU A 55 22.74 23.71 -26.65
CA GLU A 55 22.72 24.72 -27.72
C GLU A 55 23.90 25.69 -27.60
N ASP A 56 24.20 26.17 -26.41
CA ASP A 56 25.34 27.05 -26.15
C ASP A 56 26.68 26.35 -26.42
N ILE A 57 26.84 25.11 -25.95
CA ILE A 57 28.03 24.29 -26.22
C ILE A 57 28.20 24.05 -27.73
N LEU A 58 27.11 23.81 -28.44
CA LEU A 58 27.11 23.63 -29.89
C LEU A 58 27.54 24.92 -30.62
N LYS A 59 27.04 26.08 -30.18
CA LYS A 59 27.32 27.38 -30.79
C LYS A 59 28.73 27.92 -30.50
N ARG A 60 29.31 27.60 -29.34
CA ARG A 60 30.60 28.18 -28.89
C ARG A 60 31.75 27.21 -29.05
N GLU A 61 31.71 26.06 -28.39
CA GLU A 61 32.82 25.11 -28.32
C GLU A 61 32.87 24.22 -29.57
N VAL A 62 31.74 23.61 -29.94
CA VAL A 62 31.67 22.68 -31.08
C VAL A 62 31.80 23.44 -32.41
N PHE A 63 31.16 24.60 -32.55
CA PHE A 63 31.31 25.46 -33.74
C PHE A 63 32.76 25.92 -33.94
N LYS A 64 33.45 26.36 -32.88
CA LYS A 64 34.87 26.75 -32.95
C LYS A 64 35.76 25.57 -33.35
N ARG A 65 35.44 24.35 -32.90
CA ARG A 65 36.14 23.13 -33.32
C ARG A 65 35.87 22.78 -34.79
N LEU A 66 34.63 22.86 -35.23
CA LEU A 66 34.22 22.60 -36.63
C LEU A 66 34.89 23.57 -37.61
N GLN A 67 35.12 24.82 -37.23
CA GLN A 67 35.84 25.80 -38.07
C GLN A 67 37.30 25.40 -38.39
N LEU A 68 37.90 24.52 -37.59
CA LEU A 68 39.27 24.03 -37.84
C LEU A 68 39.32 22.90 -38.87
N SER A 69 38.19 22.22 -39.13
CA SER A 69 38.12 21.08 -40.06
C SER A 69 37.29 21.36 -41.31
N VAL A 70 36.38 22.33 -41.30
CA VAL A 70 35.44 22.61 -42.40
C VAL A 70 35.24 24.13 -42.57
N PRO A 71 34.97 24.64 -43.79
CA PRO A 71 34.70 26.06 -43.99
C PRO A 71 33.54 26.59 -43.12
N ALA A 72 33.72 27.78 -42.54
CA ALA A 72 32.77 28.43 -41.63
C ALA A 72 31.28 28.42 -42.06
N PRO A 73 30.91 28.65 -43.34
CA PRO A 73 29.50 28.57 -43.75
C PRO A 73 28.91 27.16 -43.65
N LEU A 74 29.72 26.11 -43.88
CA LEU A 74 29.30 24.72 -43.77
C LEU A 74 29.16 24.31 -42.30
N ALA A 75 30.13 24.69 -41.46
CA ALA A 75 30.05 24.49 -40.01
C ALA A 75 28.80 25.14 -39.39
N LYS A 76 28.48 26.37 -39.80
CA LYS A 76 27.29 27.09 -39.30
C LYS A 76 26.00 26.39 -39.70
N ARG A 77 25.91 25.96 -40.97
CA ARG A 77 24.75 25.22 -41.49
C ARG A 77 24.52 23.90 -40.75
N ARG A 78 25.59 23.15 -40.49
CA ARG A 78 25.51 21.86 -39.78
C ARG A 78 25.10 22.03 -38.32
N VAL A 79 25.70 22.99 -37.62
CA VAL A 79 25.26 23.32 -36.25
C VAL A 79 23.79 23.75 -36.23
N SER A 80 23.33 24.55 -37.21
CA SER A 80 21.90 24.91 -37.28
C SER A 80 20.98 23.73 -37.60
N GLU A 81 21.41 22.77 -38.43
CA GLU A 81 20.65 21.53 -38.70
C GLU A 81 20.50 20.70 -37.42
N VAL A 82 21.57 20.57 -36.62
CA VAL A 82 21.53 19.90 -35.30
C VAL A 82 20.64 20.63 -34.31
N LEU A 83 20.72 21.96 -34.24
CA LEU A 83 19.83 22.77 -33.38
C LEU A 83 18.36 22.65 -33.78
N THR A 84 18.08 22.56 -35.08
CA THR A 84 16.71 22.37 -35.59
C THR A 84 16.17 21.01 -35.19
N GLU A 85 16.98 19.96 -35.33
CA GLU A 85 16.59 18.60 -34.93
C GLU A 85 16.45 18.46 -33.41
N LEU A 86 17.35 19.08 -32.63
CA LEU A 86 17.22 19.19 -31.17
C LEU A 86 15.89 19.86 -30.81
N SER A 87 15.58 21.02 -31.41
CA SER A 87 14.33 21.73 -31.15
C SER A 87 13.08 20.90 -31.51
N ARG A 88 13.13 20.14 -32.61
CA ARG A 88 12.05 19.20 -32.99
C ARG A 88 11.88 18.10 -31.96
N SER A 89 12.98 17.45 -31.55
CA SER A 89 12.95 16.38 -30.55
C SER A 89 12.43 16.85 -29.18
N THR A 90 12.73 18.10 -28.79
CA THR A 90 12.20 18.71 -27.57
C THR A 90 10.70 19.04 -27.72
N GLN A 91 10.27 19.54 -28.89
CA GLN A 91 8.85 19.81 -29.18
C GLN A 91 7.99 18.55 -29.22
N GLU A 92 8.52 17.43 -29.71
CA GLU A 92 7.81 16.15 -29.73
C GLU A 92 7.68 15.51 -28.33
N ARG A 93 8.62 15.80 -27.42
CA ARG A 93 8.57 15.32 -26.02
C ARG A 93 7.62 16.14 -25.13
N ALA A 94 7.42 17.43 -25.42
CA ALA A 94 6.54 18.30 -24.66
C ALA A 94 5.11 17.74 -24.45
N PRO A 95 4.36 17.30 -25.50
CA PRO A 95 2.99 16.79 -25.31
C PRO A 95 2.92 15.46 -24.55
N LEU A 96 3.97 14.63 -24.61
CA LEU A 96 4.05 13.39 -23.82
C LEU A 96 4.25 13.68 -22.33
N ASN A 97 5.04 14.71 -22.03
CA ASN A 97 5.27 15.19 -20.67
C ASN A 97 4.02 15.86 -20.08
N ASP A 98 3.31 16.67 -20.87
CA ASP A 98 2.02 17.28 -20.48
C ASP A 98 1.01 16.20 -20.06
N ALA A 99 0.77 15.21 -20.92
CA ALA A 99 -0.18 14.14 -20.63
C ALA A 99 0.21 13.32 -19.39
N ALA A 100 1.52 13.11 -19.18
CA ALA A 100 2.01 12.38 -18.01
C ALA A 100 1.84 13.16 -16.70
N LEU A 101 2.08 14.48 -16.73
CA LEU A 101 1.86 15.36 -15.57
C LEU A 101 0.39 15.57 -15.27
N ASP A 102 -0.44 15.82 -16.28
CA ASP A 102 -1.89 15.92 -16.12
C ASP A 102 -2.47 14.65 -15.48
N GLY A 103 -2.00 13.48 -15.93
CA GLY A 103 -2.36 12.20 -15.33
C GLY A 103 -1.97 12.12 -13.86
N LEU A 104 -0.75 12.53 -13.50
CA LEU A 104 -0.26 12.51 -12.12
C LEU A 104 -1.02 13.50 -11.22
N GLU A 105 -1.37 14.68 -11.74
CA GLU A 105 -2.16 15.68 -11.03
C GLU A 105 -3.58 15.20 -10.72
N GLU A 106 -4.21 14.51 -11.67
CA GLU A 106 -5.55 13.94 -11.44
C GLU A 106 -5.52 12.87 -10.35
N HIS A 107 -4.51 12.00 -10.33
CA HIS A 107 -4.34 11.04 -9.24
C HIS A 107 -4.05 11.74 -7.91
N ALA A 108 -3.24 12.80 -7.89
CA ALA A 108 -2.95 13.58 -6.68
C ALA A 108 -4.21 14.20 -6.06
N ARG A 109 -5.19 14.63 -6.87
CA ARG A 109 -6.46 15.20 -6.38
C ARG A 109 -7.26 14.23 -5.52
N ARG A 110 -7.22 12.92 -5.82
CA ARG A 110 -7.89 11.88 -5.01
C ARG A 110 -7.39 11.83 -3.56
N PHE A 111 -6.14 12.21 -3.33
CA PHE A 111 -5.50 12.18 -2.00
C PHE A 111 -5.53 13.52 -1.27
N THR A 112 -6.29 14.51 -1.75
CA THR A 112 -6.39 15.84 -1.13
C THR A 112 -6.84 15.78 0.34
N LEU A 113 -7.67 14.80 0.70
CA LEU A 113 -8.17 14.58 2.06
C LEU A 113 -7.08 14.06 3.03
N TYR A 114 -5.96 13.57 2.52
CA TYR A 114 -4.86 12.97 3.29
C TYR A 114 -3.62 13.88 3.26
N PHE A 115 -3.84 15.17 3.54
CA PHE A 115 -2.80 16.19 3.50
C PHE A 115 -1.69 15.92 4.53
N ASP A 116 -2.02 15.30 5.64
CA ASP A 116 -1.14 14.88 6.73
C ASP A 116 -0.18 13.75 6.33
N TRP A 117 -0.42 13.07 5.21
CA TRP A 117 0.46 11.99 4.77
C TRP A 117 1.75 12.53 4.15
N PRO A 118 2.92 11.97 4.53
CA PRO A 118 4.21 12.42 4.00
C PRO A 118 4.34 12.24 2.48
N GLU A 119 3.76 11.17 1.95
CA GLU A 119 3.75 10.87 0.53
C GLU A 119 2.99 11.96 -0.27
N THR A 120 1.87 12.47 0.27
CA THR A 120 1.08 13.55 -0.35
C THR A 120 1.85 14.86 -0.43
N GLN A 121 2.62 15.20 0.62
CA GLN A 121 3.44 16.40 0.64
C GLN A 121 4.61 16.31 -0.35
N ARG A 122 5.26 15.14 -0.39
CA ARG A 122 6.33 14.88 -1.35
C ARG A 122 5.82 14.90 -2.79
N LEU A 123 4.68 14.29 -3.08
CA LEU A 123 4.06 14.33 -4.41
C LEU A 123 3.79 15.77 -4.85
N ARG A 124 3.37 16.66 -3.94
CA ARG A 124 3.21 18.08 -4.25
C ARG A 124 4.53 18.78 -4.55
N GLY A 125 5.59 18.49 -3.80
CA GLY A 125 6.94 18.96 -4.11
C GLY A 125 7.42 18.47 -5.49
N VAL A 126 7.23 17.17 -5.78
CA VAL A 126 7.57 16.56 -7.07
C VAL A 126 6.81 17.23 -8.22
N LEU A 127 5.49 17.42 -8.09
CA LEU A 127 4.67 18.10 -9.10
C LEU A 127 5.09 19.56 -9.31
N GLY A 128 5.37 20.29 -8.23
CA GLY A 128 5.84 21.67 -8.29
C GLY A 128 7.16 21.81 -9.04
N VAL A 129 8.14 20.96 -8.71
CA VAL A 129 9.45 20.96 -9.37
C VAL A 129 9.34 20.43 -10.80
N ALA A 130 8.54 19.40 -11.06
CA ALA A 130 8.37 18.86 -12.41
C ALA A 130 7.77 19.89 -13.37
N ARG A 131 6.79 20.69 -12.94
CA ARG A 131 6.26 21.81 -13.73
C ARG A 131 7.35 22.85 -14.05
N GLN A 132 8.16 23.24 -13.07
CA GLN A 132 9.26 24.19 -13.28
C GLN A 132 10.32 23.64 -14.25
N GLU A 133 10.70 22.36 -14.10
CA GLU A 133 11.67 21.72 -14.99
C GLU A 133 11.12 21.58 -16.41
N GLN A 134 9.82 21.30 -16.56
CA GLN A 134 9.15 21.25 -17.85
C GLN A 134 9.09 22.63 -18.53
N GLU A 135 8.73 23.69 -17.79
CA GLU A 135 8.76 25.08 -18.29
C GLU A 135 10.17 25.48 -18.74
N ALA A 136 11.20 24.95 -18.06
CA ALA A 136 12.61 25.11 -18.44
C ALA A 136 13.06 24.18 -19.60
N GLY A 137 12.18 23.31 -20.12
CA GLY A 137 12.47 22.37 -21.21
C GLY A 137 13.38 21.21 -20.82
N ARG A 138 13.45 20.86 -19.54
CA ARG A 138 14.30 19.78 -19.00
C ARG A 138 13.54 18.45 -18.94
N ASP A 139 14.29 17.37 -18.81
CA ASP A 139 13.73 16.04 -18.68
C ASP A 139 13.09 15.86 -17.29
N ILE A 140 11.82 15.45 -17.29
CA ILE A 140 11.02 15.22 -16.09
C ILE A 140 10.74 13.73 -15.84
N ALA A 141 11.25 12.82 -16.68
CA ALA A 141 10.89 11.40 -16.62
C ALA A 141 11.12 10.77 -15.25
N ALA A 142 12.23 11.11 -14.58
CA ALA A 142 12.53 10.64 -13.24
C ALA A 142 11.53 11.16 -12.20
N LEU A 143 11.12 12.43 -12.28
CA LEU A 143 10.14 13.04 -11.38
C LEU A 143 8.75 12.45 -11.59
N VAL A 144 8.36 12.20 -12.84
CA VAL A 144 7.09 11.54 -13.17
C VAL A 144 7.08 10.11 -12.62
N GLN A 145 8.19 9.37 -12.73
CA GLN A 145 8.29 8.03 -12.18
C GLN A 145 8.21 8.03 -10.65
N GLU A 146 8.96 8.91 -9.98
CA GLU A 146 8.87 9.11 -8.52
C GLU A 146 7.43 9.44 -8.10
N GLY A 147 6.75 10.31 -8.85
CA GLY A 147 5.34 10.63 -8.60
C GLY A 147 4.41 9.41 -8.70
N ARG A 148 4.59 8.57 -9.71
CA ARG A 148 3.79 7.33 -9.89
C ARG A 148 4.03 6.34 -8.76
N ASP A 149 5.28 6.20 -8.32
CA ASP A 149 5.64 5.30 -7.22
C ASP A 149 5.00 5.78 -5.90
N LEU A 150 4.99 7.09 -5.64
CA LEU A 150 4.28 7.70 -4.51
C LEU A 150 2.77 7.48 -4.59
N THR A 151 2.16 7.66 -5.77
CA THR A 151 0.72 7.36 -5.97
C THR A 151 0.42 5.90 -5.65
N ALA A 152 1.22 4.96 -6.17
CA ALA A 152 1.05 3.53 -5.90
C ALA A 152 1.19 3.21 -4.40
N GLN A 153 2.12 3.86 -3.71
CA GLN A 153 2.28 3.72 -2.25
C GLN A 153 1.04 4.21 -1.49
N MET A 154 0.52 5.39 -1.83
CA MET A 154 -0.68 5.95 -1.19
C MET A 154 -1.93 5.11 -1.49
N ASP A 155 -2.06 4.57 -2.70
CA ASP A 155 -3.14 3.66 -3.06
C ASP A 155 -3.11 2.38 -2.21
N ARG A 156 -1.94 1.76 -2.04
CA ARG A 156 -1.79 0.59 -1.14
C ARG A 156 -2.20 0.93 0.28
N ARG A 157 -1.69 2.03 0.83
CA ARG A 157 -2.03 2.49 2.19
C ARG A 157 -3.53 2.74 2.36
N LEU A 158 -4.18 3.33 1.36
CA LEU A 158 -5.62 3.56 1.35
C LEU A 158 -6.39 2.23 1.33
N GLN A 159 -6.03 1.28 0.46
CA GLN A 159 -6.69 -0.03 0.40
C GLN A 159 -6.54 -0.81 1.71
N GLU A 160 -5.34 -0.81 2.31
CA GLU A 160 -5.12 -1.41 3.63
C GLU A 160 -6.01 -0.77 4.71
N GLY A 161 -6.07 0.56 4.75
CA GLY A 161 -6.93 1.30 5.67
C GLY A 161 -8.42 0.98 5.48
N LEU A 162 -8.88 0.84 4.24
CA LEU A 162 -10.29 0.56 3.94
C LEU A 162 -10.70 -0.84 4.36
N VAL A 163 -9.79 -1.82 4.32
CA VAL A 163 -10.04 -3.16 4.85
C VAL A 163 -10.19 -3.12 6.37
N VAL A 164 -9.36 -2.34 7.06
CA VAL A 164 -9.45 -2.15 8.52
C VAL A 164 -10.75 -1.46 8.89
N GLN A 165 -11.10 -0.37 8.20
CA GLN A 165 -12.36 0.34 8.43
C GLN A 165 -13.58 -0.55 8.17
N ALA A 166 -13.55 -1.41 7.15
CA ALA A 166 -14.61 -2.37 6.89
C ALA A 166 -14.77 -3.39 8.02
N GLN A 167 -13.66 -3.91 8.54
CA GLN A 167 -13.67 -4.80 9.70
C GLN A 167 -14.26 -4.10 10.92
N ASP A 168 -13.82 -2.87 11.20
CA ASP A 168 -14.32 -2.06 12.31
C ASP A 168 -15.82 -1.79 12.18
N LEU A 169 -16.29 -1.45 10.98
CA LEU A 169 -17.70 -1.24 10.70
C LEU A 169 -18.53 -2.51 10.96
N ALA A 170 -18.03 -3.68 10.57
CA ALA A 170 -18.68 -4.97 10.83
C ALA A 170 -18.75 -5.28 12.33
N GLU A 171 -17.69 -4.96 13.09
CA GLU A 171 -17.67 -5.09 14.54
C GLU A 171 -18.66 -4.11 15.20
N LEU A 172 -18.63 -2.83 14.84
CA LEU A 172 -19.53 -1.81 15.36
C LEU A 172 -21.01 -2.17 15.13
N ARG A 173 -21.37 -2.65 13.94
CA ARG A 173 -22.73 -3.13 13.63
C ARG A 173 -23.16 -4.30 14.51
N ALA A 174 -22.28 -5.29 14.69
CA ALA A 174 -22.58 -6.45 15.54
C ALA A 174 -22.74 -6.08 17.02
N ILE A 175 -22.13 -4.99 17.47
CA ILE A 175 -22.29 -4.50 18.83
C ILE A 175 -23.55 -3.67 18.96
N PHE A 176 -23.82 -2.83 17.97
CA PHE A 176 -25.02 -2.01 17.91
C PHE A 176 -26.29 -2.85 18.09
N THR A 177 -26.38 -4.02 17.46
CA THR A 177 -27.54 -4.93 17.61
C THR A 177 -27.77 -5.40 19.05
N ARG A 178 -26.72 -5.41 19.90
CA ARG A 178 -26.81 -5.75 21.34
C ARG A 178 -27.20 -4.56 22.20
N VAL A 179 -26.70 -3.36 21.87
CA VAL A 179 -26.95 -2.13 22.67
C VAL A 179 -28.19 -1.35 22.25
N GLN A 180 -28.77 -1.60 21.08
CA GLN A 180 -29.91 -0.86 20.54
C GLN A 180 -31.12 -0.81 21.49
N GLY A 181 -31.31 -1.86 22.31
CA GLY A 181 -32.39 -1.95 23.29
C GLY A 181 -32.32 -0.94 24.43
N LEU A 182 -31.18 -0.28 24.66
CA LEU A 182 -31.04 0.78 25.68
C LEU A 182 -31.81 2.06 25.33
N GLY A 183 -32.12 2.30 24.05
CA GLY A 183 -32.92 3.45 23.59
C GLY A 183 -32.36 4.84 23.92
N SER A 184 -31.08 4.96 24.31
CA SER A 184 -30.49 6.21 24.79
C SER A 184 -30.11 7.18 23.65
N ARG A 185 -29.83 8.45 24.00
CA ARG A 185 -29.30 9.44 23.05
C ARG A 185 -27.95 8.99 22.44
N GLU A 186 -27.16 8.25 23.20
CA GLU A 186 -25.86 7.73 22.77
C GLU A 186 -26.01 6.62 21.73
N VAL A 187 -27.03 5.77 21.84
CA VAL A 187 -27.37 4.76 20.82
C VAL A 187 -27.70 5.43 19.48
N ARG A 188 -28.51 6.50 19.48
CA ARG A 188 -28.82 7.25 18.24
C ARG A 188 -27.58 7.90 17.62
N ARG A 189 -26.66 8.39 18.44
CA ARG A 189 -25.38 8.95 17.97
C ARG A 189 -24.50 7.87 17.34
N LEU A 190 -24.43 6.69 17.96
CA LEU A 190 -23.70 5.54 17.41
C LEU A 190 -24.27 5.11 16.05
N ASP A 191 -25.60 5.03 15.92
CA ASP A 191 -26.28 4.74 14.64
C ASP A 191 -25.92 5.74 13.55
N THR A 192 -25.93 7.04 13.88
CA THR A 192 -25.50 8.09 12.94
C THR A 192 -24.04 7.95 12.51
N LEU A 193 -23.14 7.63 13.44
CA LEU A 193 -21.72 7.42 13.12
C LEU A 193 -21.53 6.17 12.25
N ILE A 194 -22.24 5.08 12.54
CA ILE A 194 -22.21 3.85 11.72
C ILE A 194 -22.65 4.16 10.29
N ALA A 195 -23.72 4.95 10.11
CA ALA A 195 -24.17 5.38 8.78
C ALA A 195 -23.13 6.24 8.05
N GLN A 196 -22.47 7.17 8.76
CA GLN A 196 -21.40 8.00 8.19
C GLN A 196 -20.18 7.17 7.76
N ILE A 197 -19.77 6.20 8.58
CA ILE A 197 -18.65 5.30 8.28
C ILE A 197 -18.98 4.41 7.10
N ASP A 198 -20.22 3.89 7.01
CA ASP A 198 -20.68 3.08 5.88
C ASP A 198 -20.74 3.86 4.56
N GLU A 199 -21.21 5.10 4.60
CA GLU A 199 -21.19 6.01 3.45
C GLU A 199 -19.74 6.27 2.99
N ALA A 200 -18.84 6.60 3.90
CA ALA A 200 -17.42 6.80 3.61
C ALA A 200 -16.76 5.53 3.04
N GLN A 201 -17.06 4.36 3.61
CA GLN A 201 -16.58 3.07 3.11
C GLN A 201 -17.03 2.82 1.67
N THR A 202 -18.29 3.13 1.36
CA THR A 202 -18.86 2.99 0.01
C THR A 202 -18.19 3.96 -0.98
N GLN A 203 -17.84 5.16 -0.52
CA GLN A 203 -17.11 6.16 -1.30
C GLN A 203 -15.60 5.86 -1.41
N GLY A 204 -15.09 4.86 -0.68
CA GLY A 204 -13.66 4.52 -0.65
C GLY A 204 -12.81 5.57 0.07
N THR A 205 -13.36 6.25 1.07
CA THR A 205 -12.68 7.26 1.90
C THR A 205 -12.50 6.77 3.33
N LEU A 206 -11.37 7.16 3.95
CA LEU A 206 -11.08 6.83 5.35
C LEU A 206 -11.61 7.92 6.28
N VAL A 207 -12.27 7.49 7.35
CA VAL A 207 -12.83 8.33 8.41
C VAL A 207 -12.37 7.83 9.80
N PRO A 208 -11.06 7.86 10.08
CA PRO A 208 -10.49 7.26 11.30
C PRO A 208 -11.04 7.91 12.57
N SER A 209 -11.28 9.23 12.55
CA SER A 209 -11.77 9.95 13.72
C SER A 209 -13.21 9.55 14.11
N GLU A 210 -14.04 9.25 13.11
CA GLU A 210 -15.41 8.80 13.24
C GLU A 210 -15.44 7.37 13.78
N VAL A 211 -14.56 6.50 13.26
CA VAL A 211 -14.37 5.13 13.77
C VAL A 211 -13.96 5.15 15.24
N ASP A 212 -13.01 5.99 15.63
CA ASP A 212 -12.56 6.09 17.02
C ASP A 212 -13.65 6.64 17.96
N ARG A 213 -14.43 7.62 17.50
CA ARG A 213 -15.61 8.12 18.24
C ARG A 213 -16.67 7.02 18.39
N ALA A 214 -16.92 6.24 17.34
CA ALA A 214 -17.88 5.15 17.37
C ALA A 214 -17.43 4.04 18.35
N ARG A 215 -16.13 3.69 18.34
CA ARG A 215 -15.53 2.75 19.30
C ARG A 215 -15.65 3.23 20.74
N ALA A 216 -15.33 4.50 21.00
CA ALA A 216 -15.45 5.09 22.33
C ALA A 216 -16.89 5.07 22.85
N LEU A 217 -17.88 5.43 22.02
CA LEU A 217 -19.30 5.34 22.37
C LEU A 217 -19.75 3.88 22.58
N THR A 218 -19.20 2.96 21.80
CA THR A 218 -19.51 1.54 21.93
C THR A 218 -19.03 0.99 23.27
N TYR A 219 -17.83 1.38 23.70
CA TYR A 219 -17.31 1.06 25.02
C TYR A 219 -18.20 1.63 26.15
N THR A 220 -18.60 2.90 26.08
CA THR A 220 -19.47 3.50 27.11
C THR A 220 -20.83 2.80 27.18
N LEU A 221 -21.44 2.49 26.03
CA LEU A 221 -22.72 1.79 25.96
C LEU A 221 -22.65 0.35 26.50
N ARG A 222 -21.59 -0.40 26.18
CA ARG A 222 -21.35 -1.75 26.73
C ARG A 222 -21.15 -1.72 28.24
N LYS A 223 -20.38 -0.75 28.75
CA LYS A 223 -20.19 -0.56 30.19
C LYS A 223 -21.51 -0.24 30.90
N LEU A 224 -22.35 0.59 30.27
CA LEU A 224 -23.69 0.90 30.79
C LEU A 224 -24.60 -0.34 30.80
N LEU A 225 -24.60 -1.17 29.75
CA LEU A 225 -25.33 -2.45 29.73
C LEU A 225 -24.94 -3.34 30.90
N GLU A 226 -23.65 -3.62 31.07
CA GLU A 226 -23.17 -4.51 32.15
C GLU A 226 -23.49 -3.91 33.53
N SER A 227 -23.35 -2.58 33.72
CA SER A 227 -23.71 -1.91 34.97
C SER A 227 -25.22 -1.93 35.28
N SER A 228 -26.07 -1.91 34.24
CA SER A 228 -27.52 -2.02 34.38
C SER A 228 -27.97 -3.45 34.71
N VAL A 229 -27.25 -4.46 34.20
CA VAL A 229 -27.48 -5.88 34.56
C VAL A 229 -27.18 -6.11 36.04
N VAL A 230 -26.12 -5.50 36.57
CA VAL A 230 -25.77 -5.53 38.01
C VAL A 230 -26.86 -4.91 38.90
N GLN A 231 -27.51 -3.84 38.45
CA GLN A 231 -28.60 -3.20 39.21
C GLN A 231 -29.92 -3.98 39.13
N GLY A 232 -30.17 -4.70 38.02
CA GLY A 232 -31.39 -5.48 37.81
C GLY A 232 -31.41 -6.86 38.47
N LEU A 233 -30.24 -7.48 38.64
CA LEU A 233 -30.08 -8.82 39.24
C LEU A 233 -29.46 -8.69 40.63
N GLY A 234 -30.29 -8.52 41.67
CA GLY A 234 -29.86 -8.35 43.07
C GLY A 234 -29.20 -9.57 43.75
N GLY A 235 -28.29 -10.27 43.09
CA GLY A 235 -27.57 -11.45 43.60
C GLY A 235 -26.04 -11.36 43.43
N GLY A 236 -25.30 -11.79 44.46
CA GLY A 236 -23.83 -11.64 44.55
C GLY A 236 -23.02 -12.27 43.41
N ASP A 237 -23.38 -13.48 42.95
CA ASP A 237 -22.67 -14.16 41.85
C ASP A 237 -22.83 -13.44 40.49
N SER A 238 -23.96 -12.75 40.28
CA SER A 238 -24.18 -11.95 39.06
C SER A 238 -23.40 -10.64 39.09
N ALA A 239 -23.10 -10.11 40.28
CA ALA A 239 -22.33 -8.88 40.45
C ALA A 239 -20.83 -9.11 40.21
N GLU A 240 -20.27 -10.22 40.71
CA GLU A 240 -18.86 -10.59 40.48
C GLU A 240 -18.59 -10.87 39.00
N GLY A 241 -19.47 -11.62 38.33
CA GLY A 241 -19.35 -11.92 36.89
C GLY A 241 -19.44 -10.67 36.00
N ALA A 242 -20.35 -9.74 36.31
CA ALA A 242 -20.44 -8.47 35.59
C ALA A 242 -19.26 -7.54 35.88
N GLN A 243 -18.73 -7.52 37.11
CA GLN A 243 -17.54 -6.76 37.46
C GLN A 243 -16.31 -7.28 36.68
N ALA A 244 -16.18 -8.60 36.50
CA ALA A 244 -15.13 -9.20 35.68
C ALA A 244 -15.22 -8.77 34.21
N ARG A 245 -16.42 -8.74 33.63
CA ARG A 245 -16.66 -8.25 32.25
C ARG A 245 -16.34 -6.77 32.08
N VAL A 246 -16.67 -5.94 33.07
CA VAL A 246 -16.32 -4.51 33.04
C VAL A 246 -14.80 -4.32 33.07
N LEU A 247 -14.07 -5.11 33.86
CA LEU A 247 -12.59 -5.07 33.88
C LEU A 247 -11.98 -5.56 32.55
N GLU A 248 -12.58 -6.57 31.92
CA GLU A 248 -12.19 -7.03 30.58
C GLU A 248 -12.41 -5.94 29.52
N LEU A 249 -13.58 -5.30 29.51
CA LEU A 249 -13.87 -4.16 28.64
C LEU A 249 -12.91 -2.98 28.86
N GLU A 250 -12.53 -2.70 30.11
CA GLU A 250 -11.53 -1.67 30.44
C GLU A 250 -10.14 -2.02 29.88
N ARG A 251 -9.74 -3.29 29.94
CA ARG A 251 -8.48 -3.77 29.34
C ARG A 251 -8.50 -3.68 27.82
N GLU A 252 -9.58 -4.14 27.18
CA GLU A 252 -9.77 -4.02 25.73
C GLU A 252 -9.65 -2.56 25.27
N HIS A 253 -10.36 -1.66 25.96
CA HIS A 253 -10.35 -0.23 25.64
C HIS A 253 -8.97 0.42 25.85
N ALA A 254 -8.24 0.02 26.91
CA ALA A 254 -6.88 0.50 27.16
C ALA A 254 -5.91 0.06 26.05
N LEU A 255 -5.98 -1.20 25.61
CA LEU A 255 -5.15 -1.72 24.52
C LEU A 255 -5.47 -1.04 23.18
N GLN A 256 -6.75 -0.78 22.90
CA GLN A 256 -7.17 -0.02 21.73
C GLN A 256 -6.62 1.41 21.75
N THR A 257 -6.69 2.08 22.90
CA THR A 257 -6.16 3.45 23.06
C THR A 257 -4.65 3.49 22.85
N ILE A 258 -3.93 2.49 23.38
CA ILE A 258 -2.49 2.33 23.13
C ILE A 258 -2.21 2.13 21.64
N SER A 259 -2.95 1.24 20.98
CA SER A 259 -2.76 0.98 19.55
C SER A 259 -3.07 2.21 18.68
N ALA A 260 -4.06 3.03 19.06
CA ALA A 260 -4.38 4.27 18.37
C ALA A 260 -3.25 5.31 18.54
N ALA A 261 -2.76 5.49 19.78
CA ALA A 261 -1.64 6.37 20.06
C ALA A 261 -0.36 5.94 19.32
N GLU A 262 -0.08 4.64 19.23
CA GLU A 262 1.05 4.13 18.45
C GLU A 262 0.97 4.46 16.96
N GLN A 263 -0.23 4.43 16.39
CA GLN A 263 -0.45 4.78 15.00
C GLN A 263 -0.32 6.30 14.79
N GLU A 264 -0.91 7.11 15.67
CA GLU A 264 -0.84 8.58 15.63
C GLU A 264 0.60 9.08 15.79
N PHE A 265 1.35 8.50 16.73
CA PHE A 265 2.72 8.93 17.09
C PHE A 265 3.82 8.03 16.49
N ALA A 266 3.52 7.22 15.48
CA ALA A 266 4.47 6.26 14.89
C ALA A 266 5.79 6.92 14.47
N ALA A 267 5.73 8.08 13.80
CA ALA A 267 6.91 8.82 13.38
C ALA A 267 7.75 9.32 14.57
N LEU A 268 7.11 9.72 15.67
CA LEU A 268 7.80 10.18 16.88
C LEU A 268 8.50 9.00 17.59
N LEU A 269 7.82 7.86 17.69
CA LEU A 269 8.37 6.65 18.32
C LEU A 269 9.59 6.08 17.57
N LEU A 270 9.71 6.36 16.26
CA LEU A 270 10.91 6.04 15.48
C LEU A 270 12.09 6.98 15.81
N VAL A 271 11.82 8.25 16.10
CA VAL A 271 12.84 9.28 16.38
C VAL A 271 13.31 9.24 17.84
N ARG A 272 12.45 8.81 18.76
CA ARG A 272 12.71 8.78 20.21
C ARG A 272 12.51 7.35 20.74
N PRO A 273 13.52 6.46 20.61
CA PRO A 273 13.42 5.06 21.04
C PRO A 273 13.09 4.90 22.54
N GLU A 274 13.48 5.87 23.37
CA GLU A 274 13.12 5.93 24.79
C GLU A 274 11.60 5.98 25.03
N LEU A 275 10.81 6.60 24.14
CA LEU A 275 9.34 6.61 24.24
C LEU A 275 8.75 5.26 23.87
N ARG A 276 9.40 4.54 22.93
CA ARG A 276 9.01 3.17 22.57
C ARG A 276 9.31 2.20 23.71
N GLU A 277 10.43 2.35 24.40
CA GLU A 277 10.73 1.57 25.60
C GLU A 277 9.68 1.82 26.70
N GLN A 278 9.31 3.08 26.93
CA GLN A 278 8.24 3.44 27.87
C GLN A 278 6.90 2.79 27.49
N LEU A 279 6.53 2.80 26.22
CA LEU A 279 5.33 2.13 25.72
C LEU A 279 5.35 0.62 25.99
N GLU A 280 6.46 -0.06 25.73
CA GLU A 280 6.60 -1.49 26.02
C GLU A 280 6.52 -1.77 27.53
N THR A 281 7.07 -0.90 28.38
CA THR A 281 6.88 -1.02 29.84
C THR A 281 5.42 -0.84 30.25
N LEU A 282 4.70 0.13 29.68
CA LEU A 282 3.27 0.34 29.94
C LEU A 282 2.43 -0.88 29.53
N ARG A 283 2.73 -1.50 28.39
CA ARG A 283 2.11 -2.75 27.94
C ARG A 283 2.43 -3.92 28.88
N GLY A 284 3.69 -4.07 29.28
CA GLY A 284 4.12 -5.13 30.21
C GLY A 284 3.44 -5.01 31.58
N ASP A 285 3.35 -3.79 32.12
CA ASP A 285 2.69 -3.52 33.40
C ASP A 285 1.17 -3.72 33.32
N SER A 286 0.57 -3.48 32.15
CA SER A 286 -0.88 -3.69 31.91
C SER A 286 -1.34 -5.14 32.12
N ALA A 287 -0.44 -6.11 31.92
CA ALA A 287 -0.71 -7.52 32.15
C ALA A 287 -0.87 -7.84 33.65
N GLN A 288 -0.27 -7.04 34.54
CA GLN A 288 -0.29 -7.24 35.99
C GLN A 288 -1.26 -6.29 36.70
N ARG A 289 -1.45 -5.07 36.18
CA ARG A 289 -2.33 -4.05 36.76
C ARG A 289 -3.12 -3.35 35.65
N PRO A 290 -4.45 -3.20 35.77
CA PRO A 290 -5.24 -2.49 34.76
C PRO A 290 -4.73 -1.05 34.63
N LEU A 291 -4.45 -0.66 33.38
CA LEU A 291 -4.07 0.72 33.04
C LEU A 291 -5.25 1.65 33.32
N THR A 292 -4.97 2.75 34.02
CA THR A 292 -6.01 3.75 34.29
C THR A 292 -6.12 4.72 33.11
N ALA A 293 -7.33 5.22 32.86
CA ALA A 293 -7.57 6.24 31.84
C ALA A 293 -6.66 7.48 32.03
N GLN A 294 -6.41 7.87 33.29
CA GLN A 294 -5.53 8.97 33.64
C GLN A 294 -4.06 8.71 33.25
N ALA A 295 -3.57 7.48 33.42
CA ALA A 295 -2.20 7.13 33.02
C ALA A 295 -2.03 7.23 31.50
N LEU A 296 -3.00 6.70 30.74
CA LEU A 296 -3.01 6.79 29.28
C LEU A 296 -3.12 8.24 28.77
N GLU A 297 -4.00 9.04 29.39
CA GLU A 297 -4.14 10.46 29.06
C GLU A 297 -2.85 11.24 29.36
N SER A 298 -2.22 10.96 30.51
CA SER A 298 -0.95 11.59 30.87
C SER A 298 0.18 11.24 29.90
N TRP A 299 0.29 9.97 29.51
CA TRP A 299 1.29 9.51 28.56
C TRP A 299 1.06 10.10 27.16
N THR A 300 -0.19 10.13 26.69
CA THR A 300 -0.56 10.80 25.43
C THR A 300 -0.23 12.29 25.48
N GLY A 301 -0.43 12.94 26.63
CA GLY A 301 -0.01 14.31 26.89
C GLY A 301 1.51 14.50 26.76
N THR A 302 2.30 13.57 27.30
CA THR A 302 3.76 13.54 27.13
C THR A 302 4.15 13.40 25.67
N LEU A 303 3.53 12.49 24.91
CA LEU A 303 3.80 12.32 23.48
C LEU A 303 3.57 13.62 22.70
N ARG A 304 2.45 14.32 22.95
CA ARG A 304 2.15 15.61 22.31
C ARG A 304 3.15 16.70 22.66
N ALA A 305 3.60 16.76 23.92
CA ALA A 305 4.60 17.72 24.35
C ALA A 305 5.95 17.47 23.66
N VAL A 306 6.42 16.21 23.65
CA VAL A 306 7.68 15.84 22.98
C VAL A 306 7.57 16.04 21.47
N LEU A 307 6.42 15.73 20.85
CA LEU A 307 6.18 16.01 19.44
C LEU A 307 6.39 17.50 19.11
N ALA A 308 5.84 18.40 19.94
CA ALA A 308 6.00 19.84 19.75
C ALA A 308 7.45 20.29 19.88
N GLU A 309 8.22 19.70 20.80
CA GLU A 309 9.66 19.94 20.92
C GLU A 309 10.43 19.48 19.67
N VAL A 310 10.21 18.25 19.22
CA VAL A 310 10.88 17.70 18.03
C VAL A 310 10.52 18.49 16.76
N LEU A 311 9.27 18.92 16.61
CA LEU A 311 8.86 19.78 15.49
C LEU A 311 9.65 21.10 15.47
N ASN A 312 9.89 21.71 16.63
CA ASN A 312 10.66 22.94 16.71
C ASN A 312 12.15 22.71 16.39
N GLU A 313 12.73 21.60 16.88
CA GLU A 313 14.10 21.17 16.53
C GLU A 313 14.25 21.00 15.01
N GLN A 314 13.31 20.27 14.39
CA GLN A 314 13.33 20.00 12.95
C GLN A 314 13.13 21.26 12.09
N ARG A 315 12.31 22.22 12.53
CA ARG A 315 12.18 23.52 11.86
C ARG A 315 13.49 24.31 11.90
N ALA A 316 14.19 24.29 13.03
CA ALA A 316 15.49 24.94 13.16
C ALA A 316 16.56 24.25 12.28
N GLU A 317 16.54 22.91 12.22
CA GLU A 317 17.41 22.13 11.34
C GLU A 317 17.15 22.45 9.87
N LEU A 318 15.89 22.47 9.43
CA LEU A 318 15.50 22.81 8.06
C LEU A 318 16.03 24.20 7.68
N SER A 319 15.82 25.20 8.53
CA SER A 319 16.32 26.57 8.30
C SER A 319 17.86 26.62 8.20
N SER A 320 18.57 25.70 8.84
CA SER A 320 20.03 25.59 8.67
C SER A 320 20.41 24.94 7.35
N LEU A 321 19.75 23.84 6.98
CA LEU A 321 19.98 23.15 5.72
C LEU A 321 19.67 24.05 4.52
N GLU A 322 18.61 24.86 4.58
CA GLU A 322 18.28 25.83 3.54
C GLU A 322 19.37 26.87 3.33
N ARG A 323 19.92 27.43 4.43
CA ARG A 323 21.04 28.36 4.35
C ARG A 323 22.26 27.70 3.71
N ASP A 324 22.60 26.49 4.15
CA ASP A 324 23.79 25.78 3.69
C ASP A 324 23.67 25.32 2.21
N LEU A 325 22.47 24.95 1.75
CA LEU A 325 22.23 24.45 0.40
C LEU A 325 21.88 25.54 -0.62
N SER A 326 21.59 26.77 -0.17
CA SER A 326 21.25 27.92 -1.04
C SER A 326 22.40 28.45 -1.92
N GLY A 327 23.64 28.04 -1.66
CA GLY A 327 24.86 28.60 -2.29
C GLY A 327 25.23 28.04 -3.68
N GLN A 328 24.53 27.04 -4.19
CA GLN A 328 24.76 26.39 -5.49
C GLN A 328 23.41 26.18 -6.19
N PRO A 329 23.32 26.04 -7.54
CA PRO A 329 22.06 25.65 -8.16
C PRO A 329 21.66 24.27 -7.61
N ALA A 330 20.75 24.28 -6.64
CA ALA A 330 20.29 23.07 -6.00
C ALA A 330 19.58 22.19 -7.02
N GLY A 331 19.99 20.93 -7.08
CA GLY A 331 19.37 19.91 -7.89
C GLY A 331 17.85 19.83 -7.74
N ALA A 332 17.15 19.31 -8.76
CA ALA A 332 15.70 19.09 -8.67
C ALA A 332 15.33 18.28 -7.41
N GLY A 333 16.09 17.23 -7.10
CA GLY A 333 15.88 16.41 -5.90
C GLY A 333 16.02 17.17 -4.57
N VAL A 334 17.01 18.07 -4.47
CA VAL A 334 17.21 18.91 -3.27
C VAL A 334 16.02 19.86 -3.08
N ARG A 335 15.56 20.49 -4.17
CA ARG A 335 14.38 21.38 -4.14
C ARG A 335 13.12 20.63 -3.72
N VAL A 336 12.87 19.45 -4.29
CA VAL A 336 11.76 18.59 -3.88
C VAL A 336 11.82 18.24 -2.39
N SER A 337 12.98 17.83 -1.87
CA SER A 337 13.11 17.49 -0.45
C SER A 337 12.92 18.69 0.47
N LEU A 338 13.42 19.86 0.09
CA LEU A 338 13.22 21.09 0.87
C LEU A 338 11.74 21.49 0.90
N ASP A 339 11.05 21.45 -0.24
CA ASP A 339 9.63 21.78 -0.33
C ASP A 339 8.78 20.77 0.46
N ALA A 340 9.07 19.46 0.34
CA ALA A 340 8.41 18.42 1.11
C ALA A 340 8.62 18.62 2.62
N ALA A 341 9.85 18.88 3.06
CA ALA A 341 10.17 19.12 4.47
C ALA A 341 9.44 20.37 5.02
N ARG A 342 9.39 21.48 4.27
CA ARG A 342 8.61 22.66 4.66
C ARG A 342 7.15 22.32 4.87
N HIS A 343 6.52 21.69 3.87
CA HIS A 343 5.10 21.43 3.95
C HIS A 343 4.73 20.44 5.07
N LEU A 344 5.59 19.46 5.36
CA LEU A 344 5.41 18.56 6.49
C LEU A 344 5.44 19.30 7.83
N LEU A 345 6.47 20.12 8.03
CA LEU A 345 6.66 20.85 9.30
C LEU A 345 5.62 21.96 9.48
N ASP A 346 5.18 22.60 8.40
CA ASP A 346 4.07 23.56 8.42
C ASP A 346 2.74 22.87 8.75
N GLY A 347 2.56 21.64 8.27
CA GLY A 347 1.41 20.77 8.60
C GLY A 347 1.46 20.14 9.99
N GLY A 348 2.51 20.37 10.79
CA GLY A 348 2.67 19.80 12.12
C GLY A 348 3.09 18.33 12.14
N THR A 349 3.63 17.83 11.02
CA THR A 349 4.15 16.46 10.88
C THR A 349 5.67 16.46 10.84
N LEU A 350 6.29 15.38 11.32
CA LEU A 350 7.75 15.26 11.34
C LEU A 350 8.31 15.06 9.92
N ALA A 351 9.37 15.79 9.60
CA ALA A 351 10.08 15.71 8.32
C ALA A 351 11.42 14.94 8.44
N THR A 352 11.53 14.03 9.42
CA THR A 352 12.76 13.33 9.80
C THR A 352 13.53 12.75 8.60
N ASP A 353 12.83 12.06 7.71
CA ASP A 353 13.46 11.37 6.58
C ASP A 353 14.00 12.37 5.55
N GLU A 354 13.24 13.43 5.25
CA GLU A 354 13.68 14.48 4.33
C GLU A 354 14.88 15.26 4.90
N LEU A 355 14.86 15.58 6.19
CA LEU A 355 15.98 16.25 6.86
C LEU A 355 17.24 15.37 6.88
N ARG A 356 17.09 14.05 7.11
CA ARG A 356 18.22 13.11 7.05
C ARG A 356 18.81 13.03 5.63
N ALA A 357 17.97 12.97 4.60
CA ALA A 357 18.40 12.96 3.21
C ALA A 357 19.13 14.27 2.83
N LEU A 358 18.59 15.42 3.21
CA LEU A 358 19.20 16.73 3.00
C LEU A 358 20.51 16.90 3.78
N GLY A 359 20.57 16.39 5.01
CA GLY A 359 21.80 16.36 5.82
C GLY A 359 22.90 15.53 5.16
N THR A 360 22.53 14.39 4.55
CA THR A 360 23.44 13.55 3.76
C THR A 360 23.95 14.29 2.52
N ALA A 361 23.05 14.95 1.79
CA ALA A 361 23.39 15.77 0.62
C ALA A 361 24.38 16.89 0.98
N ARG A 362 24.13 17.58 2.11
CA ARG A 362 25.03 18.61 2.64
C ARG A 362 26.40 18.02 3.02
N GLY A 363 26.43 16.87 3.70
CA GLY A 363 27.67 16.19 4.07
C GLY A 363 28.52 15.82 2.85
N ALA A 364 27.89 15.29 1.80
CA ALA A 364 28.56 14.97 0.53
C ALA A 364 29.18 16.22 -0.12
N LEU A 365 28.45 17.35 -0.16
CA LEU A 365 28.96 18.63 -0.66
C LEU A 365 30.15 19.15 0.15
N GLN A 366 30.10 19.05 1.48
CA GLN A 366 31.17 19.50 2.37
C GLN A 366 32.43 18.62 2.30
N ALA A 367 32.26 17.31 2.10
CA ALA A 367 33.36 16.36 1.99
C ALA A 367 34.11 16.45 0.65
N SER A 368 33.49 17.03 -0.37
CA SER A 368 34.05 17.14 -1.72
C SER A 368 33.94 18.55 -2.32
N PRO A 369 34.64 19.55 -1.74
CA PRO A 369 34.65 20.91 -2.29
C PRO A 369 35.29 21.00 -3.69
N ASP A 370 36.21 20.08 -4.00
CA ASP A 370 36.95 20.03 -5.27
C ASP A 370 36.33 19.07 -6.32
N GLY A 371 35.17 18.45 -6.01
CA GLY A 371 34.43 17.56 -6.93
C GLY A 371 34.98 16.12 -7.06
N ALA A 372 35.92 15.70 -6.19
CA ALA A 372 36.52 14.36 -6.22
C ALA A 372 35.68 13.26 -5.52
N GLY A 373 34.71 13.63 -4.68
CA GLY A 373 33.76 12.76 -4.01
C GLY A 373 32.35 12.84 -4.60
N LEU A 374 31.36 12.32 -3.88
CA LEU A 374 29.95 12.35 -4.31
C LEU A 374 29.45 13.80 -4.47
N SER A 375 28.74 14.08 -5.57
CA SER A 375 27.99 15.33 -5.70
C SER A 375 26.86 15.38 -4.68
N GLY A 376 26.35 16.58 -4.35
CA GLY A 376 25.21 16.73 -3.44
C GLY A 376 23.96 15.98 -3.92
N GLU A 377 23.71 15.94 -5.24
CA GLU A 377 22.62 15.16 -5.82
C GLU A 377 22.84 13.65 -5.70
N ALA A 378 24.05 13.16 -5.98
CA ALA A 378 24.37 11.74 -5.84
C ALA A 378 24.29 11.28 -4.38
N GLY A 379 24.75 12.13 -3.44
CA GLY A 379 24.61 11.90 -2.00
C GLY A 379 23.15 11.92 -1.55
N LEU A 380 22.32 12.84 -2.07
CA LEU A 380 20.88 12.88 -1.80
C LEU A 380 20.18 11.63 -2.32
N HIS A 381 20.48 11.21 -3.55
CA HIS A 381 19.91 10.02 -4.17
C HIS A 381 20.26 8.77 -3.37
N ALA A 382 21.54 8.55 -3.08
CA ALA A 382 21.99 7.42 -2.26
C ALA A 382 21.39 7.46 -0.84
N GLY A 383 21.27 8.65 -0.24
CA GLY A 383 20.63 8.82 1.06
C GLY A 383 19.14 8.46 1.05
N ARG A 384 18.41 8.79 -0.03
CA ARG A 384 17.01 8.41 -0.22
C ARG A 384 16.86 6.91 -0.46
N GLU A 385 17.70 6.31 -1.31
CA GLU A 385 17.68 4.86 -1.52
C GLU A 385 17.92 4.09 -0.21
N LEU A 386 18.86 4.55 0.63
CA LEU A 386 19.06 3.96 1.96
C LEU A 386 17.82 4.09 2.86
N LEU A 387 17.13 5.22 2.81
CA LEU A 387 15.87 5.41 3.55
C LEU A 387 14.76 4.49 3.02
N ASP A 388 14.69 4.28 1.71
CA ASP A 388 13.70 3.39 1.10
C ASP A 388 13.99 1.92 1.41
N ILE A 389 15.27 1.51 1.44
CA ILE A 389 15.70 0.19 1.94
C ILE A 389 15.33 0.06 3.42
N GLU A 390 15.61 1.08 4.25
CA GLU A 390 15.28 1.05 5.69
C GLU A 390 13.76 0.95 5.92
N ARG A 391 12.96 1.72 5.18
CA ARG A 391 11.48 1.66 5.24
C ARG A 391 10.97 0.29 4.83
N THR A 392 11.43 -0.23 3.70
CA THR A 392 11.01 -1.56 3.22
C THR A 392 11.45 -2.67 4.17
N ALA A 393 12.64 -2.56 4.76
CA ALA A 393 13.14 -3.51 5.76
C ALA A 393 12.30 -3.52 7.04
N ARG A 394 11.75 -2.37 7.46
CA ARG A 394 10.82 -2.29 8.60
C ARG A 394 9.52 -3.03 8.33
N ASP A 395 9.09 -3.08 7.07
CA ASP A 395 7.90 -3.81 6.66
C ASP A 395 8.15 -5.32 6.49
N LEU A 396 9.39 -5.80 6.48
CA LEU A 396 9.72 -7.20 6.23
C LEU A 396 10.15 -7.92 7.53
N PRO A 397 9.57 -9.09 7.87
CA PRO A 397 9.96 -9.86 9.04
C PRO A 397 11.47 -10.18 9.04
N GLY A 398 12.17 -9.84 10.12
CA GLY A 398 13.60 -10.14 10.29
C GLY A 398 14.57 -9.26 9.51
N ALA A 399 14.13 -8.59 8.44
CA ALA A 399 15.01 -7.79 7.57
C ALA A 399 15.65 -6.60 8.29
N ALA A 400 14.87 -5.85 9.09
CA ALA A 400 15.37 -4.68 9.81
C ALA A 400 16.54 -5.00 10.74
N ALA A 401 16.51 -6.16 11.44
CA ALA A 401 17.56 -6.56 12.35
C ALA A 401 18.86 -6.94 11.62
N GLU A 402 18.76 -7.61 10.47
CA GLU A 402 19.90 -7.99 9.64
C GLU A 402 20.53 -6.77 8.94
N LEU A 403 19.69 -5.85 8.46
CA LEU A 403 20.12 -4.65 7.72
C LEU A 403 20.62 -3.52 8.63
N ALA A 404 20.20 -3.44 9.90
CA ALA A 404 20.59 -2.37 10.81
C ALA A 404 22.10 -2.04 10.85
N PRO A 405 23.02 -3.01 11.06
CA PRO A 405 24.46 -2.71 11.08
C PRO A 405 24.99 -2.26 9.71
N LEU A 406 24.44 -2.79 8.61
CA LEU A 406 24.85 -2.44 7.25
C LEU A 406 24.39 -1.03 6.86
N LEU A 407 23.15 -0.68 7.21
CA LEU A 407 22.58 0.65 7.02
C LEU A 407 23.35 1.71 7.83
N ALA A 408 23.72 1.42 9.08
CA ALA A 408 24.51 2.34 9.90
C ALA A 408 25.90 2.61 9.29
N ALA A 409 26.55 1.58 8.75
CA ALA A 409 27.83 1.71 8.06
C ALA A 409 27.69 2.52 6.76
N ALA A 410 26.65 2.25 5.97
CA ALA A 410 26.34 2.98 4.75
C ALA A 410 26.05 4.47 4.99
N GLN A 411 25.23 4.78 6.01
CA GLN A 411 24.94 6.16 6.40
C GLN A 411 26.22 6.90 6.82
N THR A 412 27.08 6.25 7.60
CA THR A 412 28.39 6.82 8.00
C THR A 412 29.28 7.09 6.79
N ALA A 413 29.31 6.19 5.81
CA ALA A 413 30.09 6.35 4.59
C ALA A 413 29.57 7.51 3.72
N LEU A 414 28.24 7.62 3.52
CA LEU A 414 27.65 8.73 2.78
C LEU A 414 27.87 10.08 3.45
N ALA A 415 27.77 10.15 4.79
CA ALA A 415 28.07 11.37 5.55
C ALA A 415 29.52 11.83 5.38
N GLN A 416 30.44 10.90 5.07
CA GLN A 416 31.85 11.18 4.74
C GLN A 416 32.09 11.42 3.24
N GLY A 417 31.03 11.49 2.42
CA GLY A 417 31.13 11.68 0.97
C GLY A 417 31.68 10.47 0.20
N ARG A 418 31.69 9.28 0.80
CA ARG A 418 32.16 8.04 0.17
C ARG A 418 31.01 7.32 -0.54
N PRO A 419 31.24 6.72 -1.71
CA PRO A 419 30.25 5.88 -2.37
C PRO A 419 29.93 4.65 -1.52
N VAL A 420 28.67 4.22 -1.57
CA VAL A 420 28.16 3.02 -0.90
C VAL A 420 27.74 2.01 -1.96
N ASP A 421 28.02 0.73 -1.69
CA ASP A 421 27.48 -0.39 -2.46
C ASP A 421 26.05 -0.68 -1.98
N LEU A 422 25.07 -0.24 -2.77
CA LEU A 422 23.65 -0.43 -2.49
C LEU A 422 23.15 -1.80 -2.95
N ASP A 423 23.83 -2.45 -3.90
CA ASP A 423 23.43 -3.75 -4.46
C ASP A 423 23.47 -4.84 -3.37
N ALA A 424 24.48 -4.79 -2.49
CA ALA A 424 24.59 -5.70 -1.37
C ALA A 424 23.41 -5.58 -0.38
N LEU A 425 22.92 -4.35 -0.16
CA LEU A 425 21.76 -4.10 0.71
C LEU A 425 20.46 -4.58 0.06
N TRP A 426 20.30 -4.29 -1.24
CA TRP A 426 19.17 -4.80 -2.03
C TRP A 426 19.13 -6.33 -2.06
N GLY A 427 20.26 -7.00 -2.22
CA GLY A 427 20.32 -8.47 -2.20
C GLY A 427 19.87 -9.09 -0.85
N VAL A 428 20.07 -8.41 0.28
CA VAL A 428 19.49 -8.84 1.57
C VAL A 428 17.98 -8.62 1.57
N LEU A 429 17.53 -7.45 1.12
CA LEU A 429 16.12 -7.08 1.08
C LEU A 429 15.31 -8.00 0.15
N GLU A 430 15.80 -8.29 -1.04
CA GLU A 430 15.16 -9.18 -2.04
C GLU A 430 14.92 -10.58 -1.49
N ARG A 431 15.88 -11.12 -0.70
CA ARG A 431 15.69 -12.42 -0.02
C ARG A 431 14.52 -12.37 0.95
N HIS A 432 14.43 -11.32 1.76
CA HIS A 432 13.32 -11.14 2.71
C HIS A 432 11.99 -10.84 2.01
N MET A 433 12.01 -10.12 0.89
CA MET A 433 10.82 -9.92 0.05
C MET A 433 10.32 -11.24 -0.55
N GLY A 434 11.23 -12.08 -1.04
CA GLY A 434 10.89 -13.42 -1.55
C GLY A 434 10.27 -14.31 -0.46
N ALA A 435 10.85 -14.30 0.74
CA ALA A 435 10.31 -15.04 1.89
C ALA A 435 8.92 -14.52 2.30
N ALA A 436 8.73 -13.19 2.35
CA ALA A 436 7.44 -12.57 2.66
C ALA A 436 6.37 -12.85 1.59
N ALA A 437 6.75 -12.92 0.31
CA ALA A 437 5.85 -13.30 -0.78
C ALA A 437 5.38 -14.76 -0.65
N GLN A 438 6.29 -15.67 -0.29
CA GLN A 438 5.94 -17.07 -0.05
C GLN A 438 5.06 -17.25 1.19
N GLU A 439 5.33 -16.49 2.25
CA GLU A 439 4.45 -16.46 3.44
C GLU A 439 3.05 -15.97 3.07
N ARG A 440 2.96 -14.93 2.22
CA ARG A 440 1.67 -14.42 1.72
C ARG A 440 0.90 -15.47 0.92
N GLU A 441 1.54 -16.19 0.01
CA GLU A 441 0.91 -17.29 -0.72
C GLU A 441 0.34 -18.35 0.24
N SER A 442 1.12 -18.71 1.27
CA SER A 442 0.66 -19.61 2.34
C SER A 442 -0.55 -19.05 3.12
N PHE A 443 -0.60 -17.75 3.39
CA PHE A 443 -1.75 -17.12 4.02
C PHE A 443 -3.00 -17.14 3.13
N ASP A 444 -2.83 -16.89 1.83
CA ASP A 444 -3.94 -16.93 0.86
C ASP A 444 -4.50 -18.37 0.74
N ASP A 445 -3.64 -19.39 0.71
CA ASP A 445 -4.05 -20.81 0.73
C ASP A 445 -4.79 -21.21 2.01
N ARG A 446 -4.38 -20.66 3.16
CA ARG A 446 -5.09 -20.88 4.44
C ARG A 446 -6.45 -20.19 4.42
N ALA A 447 -6.52 -18.94 3.95
CA ALA A 447 -7.77 -18.20 3.83
C ALA A 447 -8.76 -18.91 2.92
N ASP A 448 -8.32 -19.42 1.76
CA ASP A 448 -9.18 -20.12 0.82
C ASP A 448 -9.76 -21.41 1.41
N ARG A 449 -8.95 -22.14 2.20
CA ARG A 449 -9.44 -23.31 2.96
C ARG A 449 -10.50 -22.92 4.00
N ILE A 450 -10.22 -21.92 4.83
CA ILE A 450 -11.16 -21.45 5.87
C ILE A 450 -12.48 -20.99 5.25
N VAL A 451 -12.41 -20.22 4.15
CA VAL A 451 -13.58 -19.71 3.44
C VAL A 451 -14.42 -20.86 2.86
N ALA A 452 -13.78 -21.83 2.21
CA ALA A 452 -14.47 -22.99 1.64
C ALA A 452 -15.13 -23.86 2.72
N GLU A 453 -14.43 -24.09 3.84
CA GLU A 453 -14.97 -24.86 4.98
C GLU A 453 -16.10 -24.12 5.70
N TYR A 454 -16.00 -22.79 5.85
CA TYR A 454 -17.08 -21.96 6.37
C TYR A 454 -18.33 -22.07 5.50
N ASP A 455 -18.20 -21.98 4.17
CA ASP A 455 -19.33 -22.05 3.24
C ASP A 455 -20.10 -23.38 3.37
N ALA A 456 -19.44 -24.46 3.80
CA ALA A 456 -20.07 -25.75 4.09
C ALA A 456 -20.87 -25.77 5.42
N VAL A 457 -20.48 -24.96 6.39
CA VAL A 457 -21.06 -24.92 7.76
C VAL A 457 -22.00 -23.70 7.95
N ARG A 458 -22.07 -22.80 6.97
CA ARG A 458 -22.89 -21.57 6.95
C ARG A 458 -24.37 -21.78 7.31
N GLY A 459 -24.94 -22.95 7.00
CA GLY A 459 -26.36 -23.26 7.26
C GLY A 459 -26.75 -23.32 8.73
N LEU A 460 -25.79 -23.30 9.66
CA LEU A 460 -26.04 -23.34 11.10
C LEU A 460 -26.16 -21.93 11.67
N ALA A 461 -27.33 -21.62 12.23
CA ALA A 461 -27.57 -20.38 12.96
C ALA A 461 -26.97 -20.47 14.37
N GLY A 462 -25.66 -20.20 14.50
CA GLY A 462 -24.94 -20.10 15.77
C GLY A 462 -24.09 -18.83 15.85
N GLU A 463 -23.81 -18.35 17.07
CA GLU A 463 -22.95 -17.17 17.28
C GLU A 463 -21.53 -17.42 16.74
N THR A 464 -21.02 -18.64 16.89
CA THR A 464 -19.72 -19.10 16.36
C THR A 464 -19.68 -18.98 14.84
N THR A 465 -20.71 -19.48 14.13
CA THR A 465 -20.83 -19.39 12.66
C THR A 465 -20.97 -17.94 12.18
N GLN A 466 -21.68 -17.07 12.91
CA GLN A 466 -21.80 -15.65 12.57
C GLN A 466 -20.48 -14.88 12.76
N ARG A 467 -19.72 -15.19 13.81
CA ARG A 467 -18.37 -14.63 14.03
C ARG A 467 -17.42 -15.10 12.93
N LEU A 468 -17.43 -16.39 12.62
CA LEU A 468 -16.62 -16.99 11.55
C LEU A 468 -16.94 -16.38 10.18
N GLY A 469 -18.23 -16.14 9.86
CA GLY A 469 -18.63 -15.50 8.61
C GLY A 469 -18.04 -14.10 8.43
N ARG A 470 -18.01 -13.29 9.50
CA ARG A 470 -17.39 -11.96 9.46
C ARG A 470 -15.89 -12.03 9.24
N LEU A 471 -15.19 -12.96 9.92
CA LEU A 471 -13.77 -13.17 9.67
C LEU A 471 -13.51 -13.67 8.25
N ALA A 472 -14.35 -14.57 7.72
CA ALA A 472 -14.24 -15.03 6.34
C ALA A 472 -14.38 -13.88 5.32
N ASP A 473 -15.28 -12.92 5.55
CA ASP A 473 -15.40 -11.72 4.72
C ASP A 473 -14.15 -10.82 4.82
N THR A 474 -13.59 -10.64 6.02
CA THR A 474 -12.32 -9.93 6.22
C THR A 474 -11.16 -10.62 5.49
N LEU A 475 -11.06 -11.96 5.57
CA LEU A 475 -10.05 -12.74 4.86
C LEU A 475 -10.19 -12.60 3.33
N ARG A 476 -11.42 -12.62 2.80
CA ARG A 476 -11.69 -12.37 1.37
C ARG A 476 -11.23 -10.97 0.94
N ALA A 477 -11.44 -9.95 1.78
CA ALA A 477 -11.01 -8.59 1.51
C ALA A 477 -9.47 -8.46 1.56
N GLN A 478 -8.83 -9.04 2.59
CA GLN A 478 -7.38 -9.06 2.76
C GLN A 478 -6.66 -9.82 1.64
N ARG A 479 -7.26 -10.89 1.10
CA ARG A 479 -6.74 -11.65 -0.06
C ARG A 479 -6.64 -10.80 -1.34
N ARG A 480 -7.54 -9.84 -1.52
CA ARG A 480 -7.55 -8.95 -2.69
C ARG A 480 -6.49 -7.84 -2.62
N LEU A 481 -5.90 -7.64 -1.45
CA LEU A 481 -4.78 -6.71 -1.29
C LEU A 481 -3.55 -7.26 -2.00
N GLY A 482 -2.78 -6.37 -2.62
CA GLY A 482 -1.49 -6.69 -3.23
C GLY A 482 -0.37 -6.75 -2.19
N PRO A 483 0.75 -6.03 -2.37
CA PRO A 483 1.78 -5.93 -1.33
C PRO A 483 1.20 -5.32 -0.06
N MET A 484 1.50 -5.91 1.09
CA MET A 484 0.99 -5.50 2.40
C MET A 484 2.09 -4.96 3.31
N SER A 485 1.79 -3.91 4.09
CA SER A 485 2.62 -3.46 5.21
C SER A 485 2.83 -4.55 6.28
N ALA A 486 3.85 -4.39 7.14
CA ALA A 486 4.08 -5.33 8.25
C ALA A 486 2.85 -5.44 9.17
N THR A 487 2.23 -4.30 9.48
CA THR A 487 1.03 -4.24 10.32
C THR A 487 -0.14 -4.99 9.69
N ALA A 488 -0.37 -4.78 8.38
CA ALA A 488 -1.43 -5.46 7.67
C ALA A 488 -1.20 -6.98 7.61
N ARG A 489 0.05 -7.43 7.42
CA ARG A 489 0.42 -8.85 7.46
C ARG A 489 0.23 -9.49 8.84
N ALA A 490 0.68 -8.82 9.89
CA ALA A 490 0.47 -9.30 11.26
C ALA A 490 -1.02 -9.45 11.59
N ARG A 491 -1.84 -8.48 11.16
CA ARG A 491 -3.30 -8.59 11.28
C ARG A 491 -3.87 -9.73 10.47
N TYR A 492 -3.42 -9.93 9.22
CA TYR A 492 -3.89 -11.04 8.39
C TYR A 492 -3.59 -12.39 9.05
N ALA A 493 -2.37 -12.58 9.56
CA ALA A 493 -1.99 -13.76 10.31
C ALA A 493 -2.85 -13.97 11.56
N GLN A 494 -3.17 -12.89 12.29
CA GLN A 494 -4.07 -12.95 13.44
C GLN A 494 -5.49 -13.35 13.04
N THR A 495 -6.07 -12.71 12.02
CA THR A 495 -7.40 -13.02 11.49
C THR A 495 -7.49 -14.49 11.04
N LEU A 496 -6.43 -15.02 10.42
CA LEU A 496 -6.34 -16.43 10.05
C LEU A 496 -6.39 -17.34 11.28
N ASN A 497 -5.57 -17.08 12.30
CA ASN A 497 -5.52 -17.90 13.51
C ASN A 497 -6.86 -17.88 14.27
N ASP A 498 -7.49 -16.71 14.36
CA ASP A 498 -8.79 -16.55 15.01
C ASP A 498 -9.88 -17.30 14.24
N ALA A 499 -9.88 -17.22 12.91
CA ALA A 499 -10.83 -17.92 12.06
C ALA A 499 -10.62 -19.44 12.09
N GLU A 500 -9.39 -19.93 12.12
CA GLU A 500 -9.10 -21.38 12.28
C GLU A 500 -9.60 -21.91 13.63
N THR A 501 -9.42 -21.13 14.70
CA THR A 501 -9.92 -21.50 16.03
C THR A 501 -11.45 -21.59 16.03
N LEU A 502 -12.13 -20.57 15.51
CA LEU A 502 -13.60 -20.55 15.43
C LEU A 502 -14.15 -21.61 14.46
N LEU A 503 -13.42 -21.93 13.39
CA LEU A 503 -13.78 -23.00 12.47
C LEU A 503 -13.71 -24.37 13.15
N ALA A 504 -12.67 -24.63 13.95
CA ALA A 504 -12.57 -25.86 14.73
C ALA A 504 -13.71 -25.99 15.75
N GLU A 505 -14.07 -24.89 16.42
CA GLU A 505 -15.22 -24.83 17.33
C GLU A 505 -16.54 -25.10 16.58
N ALA A 506 -16.78 -24.42 15.46
CA ALA A 506 -17.99 -24.61 14.65
C ALA A 506 -18.11 -26.04 14.11
N GLN A 507 -17.00 -26.66 13.72
CA GLN A 507 -16.98 -28.07 13.30
C GLN A 507 -17.27 -29.03 14.46
N ALA A 508 -16.76 -28.75 15.67
CA ALA A 508 -17.06 -29.54 16.85
C ALA A 508 -18.54 -29.42 17.24
N GLU A 509 -19.10 -28.21 17.21
CA GLU A 509 -20.54 -27.96 17.41
C GLU A 509 -21.38 -28.69 16.38
N TYR A 510 -20.98 -28.66 15.10
CA TYR A 510 -21.68 -29.36 14.03
C TYR A 510 -21.68 -30.88 14.23
N ARG A 511 -20.53 -31.47 14.57
CA ARG A 511 -20.43 -32.90 14.86
C ARG A 511 -21.28 -33.29 16.07
N ALA A 512 -21.23 -32.49 17.15
CA ALA A 512 -22.07 -32.71 18.32
C ALA A 512 -23.56 -32.63 17.98
N ALA A 513 -23.98 -31.65 17.17
CA ALA A 513 -25.37 -31.52 16.71
C ALA A 513 -25.79 -32.72 15.84
N GLN A 514 -24.91 -33.21 14.96
CA GLN A 514 -25.17 -34.42 14.17
C GLN A 514 -25.29 -35.67 15.04
N GLU A 515 -24.41 -35.85 16.03
CA GLU A 515 -24.46 -36.98 16.97
C GLU A 515 -25.74 -36.96 17.81
N VAL A 516 -26.15 -35.79 18.32
CA VAL A 516 -27.44 -35.62 19.00
C VAL A 516 -28.60 -35.98 18.06
N THR A 517 -28.59 -35.49 16.83
CA THR A 517 -29.63 -35.80 15.83
C THR A 517 -29.68 -37.30 15.51
N ALA A 518 -28.53 -37.97 15.42
CA ALA A 518 -28.44 -39.41 15.19
C ALA A 518 -28.90 -40.22 16.41
N THR A 519 -28.73 -39.71 17.63
CA THR A 519 -29.09 -40.39 18.88
C THR A 519 -30.60 -40.31 19.19
N PHE A 520 -31.27 -39.22 18.79
CA PHE A 520 -32.70 -39.02 19.05
C PHE A 520 -33.63 -39.60 17.98
N GLY A 521 -33.12 -40.00 16.81
CA GLY A 521 -33.93 -40.56 15.72
C GLY A 521 -34.89 -39.55 15.09
N ASN A 522 -35.23 -39.76 13.81
CA ASN A 522 -36.07 -38.84 13.02
C ASN A 522 -37.45 -38.54 13.65
N ASP A 523 -37.96 -39.41 14.52
CA ASP A 523 -39.31 -39.30 15.09
C ASP A 523 -39.41 -38.47 16.38
N ALA A 524 -38.31 -38.22 17.11
CA ALA A 524 -38.38 -37.44 18.36
C ALA A 524 -38.31 -35.91 18.13
N LEU A 525 -37.77 -35.48 16.98
CA LEU A 525 -37.50 -34.08 16.68
C LEU A 525 -38.61 -33.39 15.87
N SER A 526 -39.51 -34.13 15.21
CA SER A 526 -40.70 -33.53 14.57
C SER A 526 -41.62 -32.82 15.59
N GLY A 527 -41.58 -33.22 16.86
CA GLY A 527 -42.32 -32.57 17.95
C GLY A 527 -41.56 -31.43 18.65
N LEU A 528 -40.23 -31.35 18.53
CA LEU A 528 -39.39 -30.36 19.23
C LEU A 528 -38.95 -29.21 18.31
N LEU A 529 -38.85 -29.45 17.00
CA LEU A 529 -38.59 -28.43 15.99
C LEU A 529 -39.86 -27.72 15.50
N GLY A 530 -41.05 -28.24 15.82
CA GLY A 530 -42.33 -27.57 15.54
C GLY A 530 -42.65 -26.36 16.45
N VAL A 531 -41.79 -26.04 17.42
CA VAL A 531 -41.94 -24.88 18.32
C VAL A 531 -41.05 -23.69 17.88
N PHE A 532 -40.18 -23.90 16.89
CA PHE A 532 -39.39 -22.85 16.24
C PHE A 532 -39.90 -22.57 14.81
N GLU A 533 -41.22 -22.43 14.65
CA GLU A 533 -41.75 -21.70 13.50
C GLU A 533 -41.28 -20.23 13.61
N PHE A 534 -40.12 -19.96 13.01
CA PHE A 534 -39.79 -18.63 12.55
C PHE A 534 -40.92 -18.20 11.62
N GLY A 535 -41.63 -17.15 12.03
CA GLY A 535 -42.74 -16.58 11.29
C GLY A 535 -42.38 -16.39 9.83
N ALA A 536 -43.29 -16.84 8.99
CA ALA A 536 -43.34 -16.53 7.58
C ALA A 536 -43.05 -15.04 7.34
N LEU A 537 -41.84 -14.76 6.88
CA LEU A 537 -41.51 -13.55 6.15
C LEU A 537 -40.91 -14.02 4.84
N GLU A 538 -41.78 -13.97 3.84
CA GLU A 538 -41.53 -13.81 2.42
C GLU A 538 -40.39 -14.65 1.83
N GLU A 539 -40.78 -15.65 1.05
CA GLU A 539 -39.95 -16.33 0.07
C GLU A 539 -39.26 -15.28 -0.85
N GLU A 540 -38.08 -14.81 -0.47
CA GLU A 540 -37.13 -14.25 -1.43
C GLU A 540 -36.64 -15.38 -2.32
N GLU A 541 -36.78 -15.17 -3.64
CA GLU A 541 -36.48 -16.14 -4.68
C GLU A 541 -35.11 -16.82 -4.49
N PRO A 542 -35.00 -18.13 -4.74
CA PRO A 542 -33.73 -18.84 -4.64
C PRO A 542 -32.73 -18.26 -5.64
N THR A 543 -31.58 -17.83 -5.14
CA THR A 543 -30.39 -17.58 -5.96
C THR A 543 -30.09 -18.83 -6.79
N PRO A 544 -29.88 -18.71 -8.12
CA PRO A 544 -29.77 -19.89 -8.97
C PRO A 544 -28.47 -20.62 -8.63
N ALA A 545 -28.61 -21.86 -8.16
CA ALA A 545 -27.50 -22.80 -8.03
C ALA A 545 -26.78 -22.91 -9.39
N ALA A 546 -25.45 -22.92 -9.37
CA ALA A 546 -24.66 -23.22 -10.56
C ALA A 546 -25.09 -24.57 -11.13
N GLU A 547 -25.45 -24.59 -12.41
CA GLU A 547 -25.83 -25.85 -13.05
C GLU A 547 -24.56 -26.61 -13.41
N VAL A 548 -24.49 -27.88 -13.02
CA VAL A 548 -23.32 -28.74 -13.21
C VAL A 548 -23.70 -29.94 -14.08
N TRP A 549 -22.93 -30.16 -15.16
CA TRP A 549 -22.96 -31.37 -15.97
C TRP A 549 -21.68 -32.17 -15.74
N THR A 550 -21.82 -33.49 -15.75
CA THR A 550 -20.73 -34.45 -15.71
C THR A 550 -20.80 -35.32 -16.96
N LEU A 551 -19.75 -35.29 -17.78
CA LEU A 551 -19.70 -35.87 -19.11
C LEU A 551 -18.48 -36.78 -19.25
N GLN A 552 -18.57 -37.83 -20.06
CA GLN A 552 -17.43 -38.64 -20.47
C GLN A 552 -17.60 -38.97 -21.96
N GLY A 553 -16.73 -38.41 -22.81
CA GLY A 553 -16.94 -38.40 -24.26
C GLY A 553 -18.31 -37.81 -24.64
N CYS A 554 -19.10 -38.57 -25.40
CA CYS A 554 -20.44 -38.17 -25.83
C CYS A 554 -21.56 -38.52 -24.83
N MET A 555 -21.23 -39.06 -23.64
CA MET A 555 -22.22 -39.50 -22.65
C MET A 555 -22.39 -38.49 -21.51
N LEU A 556 -23.64 -38.09 -21.24
CA LEU A 556 -24.01 -37.37 -20.02
C LEU A 556 -24.21 -38.36 -18.87
N LEU A 557 -23.40 -38.22 -17.81
CA LEU A 557 -23.46 -39.05 -16.60
C LEU A 557 -24.34 -38.44 -15.52
N SER A 558 -24.29 -37.11 -15.36
CA SER A 558 -25.12 -36.36 -14.40
C SER A 558 -25.32 -34.92 -14.88
N GLY A 559 -26.46 -34.31 -14.58
CA GLY A 559 -26.74 -32.91 -14.89
C GLY A 559 -28.11 -32.66 -15.54
N PRO A 560 -28.48 -31.38 -15.74
CA PRO A 560 -29.73 -31.01 -16.41
C PRO A 560 -29.81 -31.61 -17.82
N LYS A 561 -30.95 -32.21 -18.17
CA LYS A 561 -31.23 -32.72 -19.53
C LYS A 561 -32.03 -31.68 -20.31
N ASP A 562 -31.38 -30.58 -20.62
CA ASP A 562 -31.96 -29.46 -21.37
C ASP A 562 -31.49 -29.44 -22.83
N GLU A 563 -31.99 -28.49 -23.62
CA GLU A 563 -31.63 -28.32 -25.04
C GLU A 563 -30.12 -28.09 -25.27
N ILE A 564 -29.38 -27.72 -24.21
CA ILE A 564 -27.94 -27.41 -24.26
C ILE A 564 -27.08 -28.66 -24.05
N THR A 565 -27.65 -29.75 -23.52
CA THR A 565 -26.93 -31.00 -23.25
C THR A 565 -26.31 -31.59 -24.52
N VAL A 566 -27.03 -31.60 -25.65
CA VAL A 566 -26.53 -32.18 -26.92
C VAL A 566 -25.39 -31.33 -27.51
N PRO A 567 -25.51 -29.99 -27.65
CA PRO A 567 -24.37 -29.14 -28.00
C PRO A 567 -23.16 -29.32 -27.08
N LEU A 568 -23.39 -29.47 -25.76
CA LEU A 568 -22.32 -29.61 -24.79
C LEU A 568 -21.56 -30.94 -24.94
N THR A 569 -22.27 -32.07 -25.12
CA THR A 569 -21.63 -33.37 -25.41
C THR A 569 -20.76 -33.33 -26.67
N ASN A 570 -21.22 -32.66 -27.73
CA ASN A 570 -20.45 -32.51 -28.98
C ASN A 570 -19.19 -31.66 -28.78
N LEU A 571 -19.30 -30.59 -27.99
CA LEU A 571 -18.19 -29.69 -27.71
C LEU A 571 -17.12 -30.36 -26.86
N ILE A 572 -17.50 -31.13 -25.85
CA ILE A 572 -16.58 -31.93 -25.03
C ILE A 572 -15.88 -33.00 -25.88
N THR A 573 -16.62 -33.70 -26.75
CA THR A 573 -16.03 -34.69 -27.66
C THR A 573 -14.96 -34.06 -28.57
N LEU A 574 -15.22 -32.86 -29.11
CA LEU A 574 -14.24 -32.13 -29.91
C LEU A 574 -13.02 -31.70 -29.09
N ALA A 575 -13.22 -31.32 -27.82
CA ALA A 575 -12.14 -30.93 -26.92
C ALA A 575 -11.20 -32.11 -26.61
N GLU A 576 -11.77 -33.30 -26.43
CA GLU A 576 -11.02 -34.55 -26.25
C GLU A 576 -10.20 -34.88 -27.49
N ASP A 577 -10.78 -34.78 -28.70
CA ASP A 577 -10.07 -34.99 -29.97
C ASP A 577 -8.89 -34.00 -30.14
N MET A 578 -9.02 -32.81 -29.57
CA MET A 578 -7.98 -31.76 -29.58
C MET A 578 -6.99 -31.86 -28.39
N SER A 579 -7.12 -32.85 -27.51
CA SER A 579 -6.31 -32.99 -26.29
C SER A 579 -6.38 -31.76 -25.36
N VAL A 580 -7.53 -31.09 -25.32
CA VAL A 580 -7.79 -29.95 -24.43
C VAL A 580 -8.31 -30.48 -23.10
N THR A 581 -7.77 -29.99 -21.97
CA THR A 581 -8.17 -30.42 -20.62
C THR A 581 -9.01 -29.39 -19.87
N GLU A 582 -9.12 -28.17 -20.39
CA GLU A 582 -9.90 -27.07 -19.80
C GLU A 582 -10.51 -26.18 -20.89
N LEU A 583 -11.78 -25.80 -20.72
CA LEU A 583 -12.50 -24.88 -21.61
C LEU A 583 -13.20 -23.80 -20.80
N THR A 584 -13.10 -22.56 -21.27
CA THR A 584 -13.89 -21.43 -20.75
C THR A 584 -14.74 -20.86 -21.88
N MET A 585 -16.05 -20.72 -21.65
CA MET A 585 -17.00 -20.23 -22.66
C MET A 585 -17.87 -19.12 -22.08
N HIS A 586 -18.26 -18.18 -22.92
CA HIS A 586 -19.03 -17.02 -22.54
C HIS A 586 -20.27 -16.89 -23.43
N SER A 587 -21.44 -16.74 -22.82
CA SER A 587 -22.67 -16.40 -23.52
C SER A 587 -23.33 -15.18 -22.88
N ALA A 588 -24.32 -14.59 -23.54
CA ALA A 588 -25.06 -13.46 -22.98
C ALA A 588 -25.70 -13.87 -21.64
N GLY A 589 -25.15 -13.35 -20.53
CA GLY A 589 -25.61 -13.61 -19.17
C GLY A 589 -25.03 -14.84 -18.46
N TYR A 590 -24.14 -15.62 -19.08
CA TYR A 590 -23.57 -16.81 -18.43
C TYR A 590 -22.07 -17.00 -18.70
N HIS A 591 -21.37 -17.47 -17.67
CA HIS A 591 -20.00 -17.96 -17.73
C HIS A 591 -20.01 -19.48 -17.58
N TRP A 592 -19.25 -20.16 -18.44
CA TRP A 592 -19.16 -21.61 -18.44
C TRP A 592 -17.71 -22.05 -18.26
N LYS A 593 -17.49 -23.04 -17.41
CA LYS A 593 -16.17 -23.66 -17.20
C LYS A 593 -16.29 -25.17 -17.35
N ALA A 594 -15.46 -25.78 -18.19
CA ALA A 594 -15.33 -27.23 -18.29
C ALA A 594 -13.91 -27.66 -17.94
N GLN A 595 -13.76 -28.68 -17.12
CA GLN A 595 -12.45 -29.23 -16.76
C GLN A 595 -12.49 -30.76 -16.79
N GLN A 596 -11.46 -31.36 -17.36
CA GLN A 596 -11.27 -32.81 -17.39
C GLN A 596 -10.42 -33.26 -16.20
N ASP A 597 -10.86 -34.30 -15.50
CA ASP A 597 -10.07 -34.94 -14.43
C ASP A 597 -9.07 -35.97 -14.97
N ALA A 598 -8.26 -36.54 -14.07
CA ALA A 598 -7.26 -37.56 -14.41
C ALA A 598 -7.87 -38.89 -14.92
N GLN A 599 -9.17 -39.09 -14.78
CA GLN A 599 -9.92 -40.27 -15.25
C GLN A 599 -10.64 -40.01 -16.59
N GLY A 600 -10.46 -38.82 -17.17
CA GLY A 600 -11.08 -38.41 -18.43
C GLY A 600 -12.52 -37.92 -18.27
N LEU A 601 -12.99 -37.67 -17.05
CA LEU A 601 -14.33 -37.16 -16.74
C LEU A 601 -14.34 -35.64 -16.85
N TRP A 602 -15.31 -35.10 -17.58
CA TRP A 602 -15.52 -33.67 -17.71
C TRP A 602 -16.56 -33.17 -16.73
N GLN A 603 -16.21 -32.15 -15.95
CA GLN A 603 -17.16 -31.36 -15.17
C GLN A 603 -17.36 -30.01 -15.83
N VAL A 604 -18.61 -29.70 -16.21
CA VAL A 604 -19.01 -28.43 -16.80
C VAL A 604 -19.90 -27.67 -15.83
N THR A 605 -19.56 -26.43 -15.51
CA THR A 605 -20.38 -25.55 -14.68
C THR A 605 -20.88 -24.36 -15.48
N ARG A 606 -22.15 -24.00 -15.29
CA ARG A 606 -22.76 -22.77 -15.79
C ARG A 606 -23.11 -21.87 -14.62
N THR A 607 -22.50 -20.68 -14.60
CA THR A 607 -22.80 -19.63 -13.64
C THR A 607 -23.40 -18.43 -14.37
N ARG A 608 -24.45 -17.83 -13.78
CA ARG A 608 -24.99 -16.57 -14.30
C ARG A 608 -23.99 -15.45 -13.99
N ARG A 609 -23.74 -14.59 -14.97
CA ARG A 609 -22.87 -13.41 -14.80
C ARG A 609 -23.53 -12.34 -13.95
#